data_AF-A0A962QSN1-F1
#
_entry.id   AF-A0A962QSN1-F1
#
_cell.length_a   1.000
_cell.length_b   1.000
_cell.length_c   1.000
_cell.angle_alpha   90.00
_cell.angle_beta   90.00
_cell.angle_gamma   90.00
#
_symmetry.space_group_name_H-M   'P 1'
#
loop_
_entity.id
_entity.type
_entity.pdbx_description
1 polymer ?
#
loop_
_entity_poly.entity_id
_entity_poly.type
_entity_poly.pdbx_seq_one_letter_code
_entity_poly.pdbx_strand_id
1 'polypeptide(L)' 'MSRRGFIKRSLLAAGMALAFGGLSASALAEIGEPEKEELKFGFIKLTDMAPLAIAYEKGYFEDEGLYVTLEAQANWKV' A
#
# COMPACT_ATOMS: atom_id res chain seq x y z
N MET A 1 -29.24 38.36 -17.26
CA MET A 1 -29.03 36.91 -16.99
C MET A 1 -30.36 36.30 -16.59
N SER A 2 -30.95 35.41 -17.41
CA SER A 2 -32.31 34.87 -17.15
C SER A 2 -32.27 33.81 -16.05
N ARG A 3 -33.19 33.90 -15.07
CA ARG A 3 -33.35 32.94 -13.95
C ARG A 3 -33.42 31.49 -14.43
N ARG A 4 -34.04 31.26 -15.60
CA ARG A 4 -34.15 29.95 -16.24
C ARG A 4 -32.82 29.40 -16.77
N GLY A 5 -31.91 30.28 -17.19
CA GLY A 5 -30.57 29.89 -17.63
C GLY A 5 -29.65 29.49 -16.46
N PHE A 6 -29.87 30.09 -15.28
CA PHE A 6 -29.12 29.76 -14.06
C PHE A 6 -29.46 28.36 -13.55
N ILE A 7 -30.76 28.01 -13.49
CA ILE A 7 -31.26 26.69 -13.04
C ILE A 7 -30.76 25.54 -13.93
N LYS A 8 -30.75 25.74 -15.26
CA LYS A 8 -30.26 24.73 -16.19
C LYS A 8 -28.76 24.46 -16.03
N ARG A 9 -27.97 25.51 -15.80
CA ARG A 9 -26.51 25.40 -15.61
C ARG A 9 -26.15 24.76 -14.28
N SER A 10 -26.88 25.03 -13.21
CA SER A 10 -26.67 24.38 -11.91
C SER A 10 -27.02 22.89 -11.94
N LEU A 11 -28.08 22.50 -12.66
CA LEU A 11 -28.43 21.08 -12.86
C LEU A 11 -27.36 20.32 -13.67
N LEU A 12 -26.85 20.94 -14.74
CA LEU A 12 -25.75 20.37 -15.53
C LEU A 12 -24.45 20.21 -14.72
N ALA A 13 -24.09 21.21 -13.92
CA ALA A 13 -22.90 21.16 -13.07
C ALA A 13 -23.02 20.08 -11.98
N ALA A 14 -24.19 19.92 -11.36
CA ALA A 14 -24.44 18.87 -10.37
C ALA A 14 -24.35 17.46 -10.99
N GLY A 15 -24.87 17.28 -12.21
CA GLY A 15 -24.77 15.99 -12.93
C GLY A 15 -23.32 15.64 -13.29
N MET A 16 -22.51 16.62 -13.69
CA MET A 16 -21.08 16.41 -13.98
C MET A 16 -20.26 16.07 -12.73
N ALA A 17 -20.56 16.69 -11.58
CA ALA A 17 -19.87 16.42 -10.31
C ALA A 17 -20.12 14.98 -9.81
N LEU A 18 -21.34 14.46 -9.99
CA LEU A 18 -21.67 13.07 -9.65
C LEU A 18 -20.98 12.07 -10.59
N ALA A 19 -20.87 12.40 -11.88
CA ALA A 19 -20.16 11.56 -12.85
C ALA A 19 -18.64 11.52 -12.61
N PHE A 20 -18.04 12.62 -12.14
CA PHE A 20 -16.61 12.67 -11.81
C PHE A 20 -16.28 12.08 -10.43
N GLY A 21 -17.18 12.18 -9.45
CA GLY A 21 -16.99 11.61 -8.11
C GLY A 21 -17.00 10.08 -8.06
N GLY A 22 -17.65 9.42 -9.03
CA GLY A 22 -17.74 7.96 -9.10
C GLY A 22 -16.55 7.24 -9.75
N LEU A 23 -15.56 7.96 -10.29
CA LEU A 23 -14.44 7.39 -11.04
C LEU A 23 -13.20 7.04 -10.19
N SER A 24 -13.25 7.18 -8.87
CA SER A 24 -12.24 6.59 -7.98
C SER A 24 -12.48 5.09 -7.83
N ALA A 25 -12.28 4.33 -8.91
CA ALA A 25 -12.08 2.90 -8.80
C ALA A 25 -10.67 2.68 -8.24
N SER A 26 -10.56 2.45 -6.93
CA SER A 26 -9.33 1.90 -6.34
C SER A 26 -9.07 0.54 -6.99
N ALA A 27 -7.90 0.34 -7.58
CA ALA A 27 -7.51 -0.97 -8.08
C ALA A 27 -7.48 -1.96 -6.91
N LEU A 28 -8.48 -2.85 -6.85
CA LEU A 28 -8.49 -4.00 -5.96
C LEU A 28 -7.74 -5.13 -6.69
N ALA A 29 -6.43 -5.18 -6.52
CA ALA A 29 -5.68 -6.38 -6.84
C ALA A 29 -5.77 -7.31 -5.62
N GLU A 30 -6.14 -8.57 -5.86
CA GLU A 30 -6.08 -9.60 -4.85
C GLU A 30 -4.61 -9.88 -4.52
N ILE A 31 -4.23 -9.77 -3.25
CA ILE A 31 -2.92 -10.19 -2.78
C ILE A 31 -2.94 -11.73 -2.82
N GLY A 32 -2.19 -12.29 -3.77
CA GLY A 32 -2.03 -13.74 -3.89
C GLY A 32 -1.12 -14.31 -2.81
N GLU A 33 -1.00 -15.64 -2.78
CA GLU A 33 -0.10 -16.33 -1.86
C GLU A 33 1.38 -16.04 -2.18
N PRO A 34 2.27 -16.00 -1.17
CA PRO A 34 3.70 -15.86 -1.40
C PRO A 34 4.25 -16.98 -2.30
N GLU A 35 5.04 -16.61 -3.30
CA GLU A 35 5.74 -17.61 -4.15
C GLU A 35 6.73 -18.46 -3.34
N LYS A 36 7.25 -17.89 -2.25
CA LYS A 36 8.18 -18.54 -1.32
C LYS A 36 7.94 -18.03 0.09
N GLU A 37 7.69 -18.96 1.00
CA GLU A 37 7.39 -18.67 2.40
C GLU A 37 8.67 -18.49 3.24
N GLU A 38 9.71 -19.30 2.99
CA GLU A 38 10.95 -19.26 3.76
C GLU A 38 11.98 -18.27 3.18
N LEU A 39 12.28 -17.21 3.92
CA LEU A 39 13.18 -16.14 3.49
C LEU A 39 14.30 -15.89 4.50
N LYS A 40 15.48 -15.50 3.99
CA LYS A 40 16.63 -15.08 4.81
C LYS A 40 16.97 -13.63 4.48
N PHE A 41 16.87 -12.74 5.46
CA PHE A 41 17.21 -11.33 5.29
C PHE A 41 18.52 -11.00 6.00
N GLY A 42 19.48 -10.51 5.21
CA GLY A 42 20.72 -9.93 5.72
C GLY A 42 20.50 -8.48 6.13
N PHE A 43 21.03 -8.06 7.28
CA PHE A 43 21.02 -6.66 7.70
C PHE A 43 22.37 -6.26 8.33
N ILE A 44 22.74 -4.98 8.26
CA ILE A 44 23.88 -4.44 9.00
C ILE A 44 23.35 -3.78 10.27
N LYS A 45 24.07 -3.94 11.39
CA LYS A 45 23.69 -3.39 12.72
C LYS A 45 23.77 -1.86 12.76
N LEU A 46 22.81 -1.22 12.12
CA LEU A 46 22.56 0.23 12.10
C LEU A 46 21.07 0.47 12.40
N THR A 47 20.62 1.72 12.32
CA THR A 47 19.22 2.10 12.59
C THR A 47 18.22 1.56 11.57
N ASP A 48 18.66 1.33 10.34
CA ASP A 48 17.83 0.85 9.23
C ASP A 48 17.30 -0.58 9.42
N MET A 49 17.86 -1.35 10.37
CA MET A 49 17.36 -2.70 10.69
C MET A 49 16.05 -2.68 11.48
N ALA A 50 15.69 -1.55 12.09
CA ALA A 50 14.57 -1.47 13.03
C ALA A 50 13.24 -2.00 12.47
N PRO A 51 12.85 -1.72 11.20
CA PRO A 51 11.63 -2.28 10.63
C PRO A 51 11.64 -3.81 10.55
N LEU A 52 12.79 -4.42 10.19
CA LEU A 52 12.93 -5.87 10.09
C LEU A 52 12.81 -6.54 11.46
N ALA A 53 13.47 -5.96 12.48
CA ALA A 53 13.40 -6.47 13.84
C ALA A 53 11.98 -6.34 14.41
N ILE A 54 11.32 -5.19 14.21
CA ILE A 54 9.95 -4.98 14.69
C ILE A 54 8.97 -5.92 13.99
N ALA A 55 9.10 -6.11 12.68
CA ALA A 55 8.24 -7.01 11.93
C ALA A 55 8.40 -8.47 12.37
N TYR A 56 9.63 -8.90 12.66
CA TYR A 56 9.92 -10.23 13.18
C TYR A 56 9.31 -10.42 14.58
N GLU A 57 9.58 -9.51 15.52
CA GLU A 57 9.08 -9.60 16.91
C GLU A 57 7.56 -9.45 17.03
N LYS A 58 6.93 -8.71 16.11
CA LYS A 58 5.47 -8.52 16.09
C LYS A 58 4.70 -9.54 15.27
N GLY A 59 5.38 -10.48 14.60
CA GLY A 59 4.73 -11.51 13.78
C GLY A 59 4.19 -11.00 12.43
N TYR A 60 4.53 -9.78 12.00
CA TYR A 60 4.01 -9.24 10.73
C TYR A 60 4.45 -10.04 9.50
N PHE A 61 5.56 -10.79 9.57
CA PHE A 61 5.94 -11.71 8.50
C PHE A 61 5.03 -12.94 8.48
N GLU A 62 4.71 -13.51 9.64
CA GLU A 62 3.85 -14.70 9.74
C GLU A 62 2.41 -14.38 9.33
N ASP A 63 1.92 -13.18 9.65
CA ASP A 63 0.60 -12.67 9.21
C ASP A 63 0.47 -12.65 7.68
N GLU A 64 1.58 -12.45 6.96
CA GLU A 64 1.67 -12.45 5.49
C GLU A 64 2.09 -13.83 4.93
N GLY A 65 2.18 -14.87 5.77
CA GLY A 65 2.59 -16.22 5.37
C GLY A 65 4.11 -16.38 5.12
N LEU A 66 4.94 -15.51 5.69
CA LEU A 66 6.40 -15.53 5.52
C LEU A 66 7.13 -15.96 6.79
N TYR A 67 8.03 -16.94 6.66
CA TYR A 67 8.93 -17.39 7.71
C TYR A 67 10.33 -16.82 7.46
N VAL A 68 10.65 -15.73 8.17
CA VAL A 68 11.87 -14.96 7.96
C VAL A 68 12.96 -15.34 8.96
N THR A 69 14.20 -15.50 8.49
CA THR A 69 15.40 -15.57 9.34
C THR A 69 16.25 -14.31 9.15
N LEU A 70 16.59 -13.61 10.24
CA LEU A 70 17.43 -12.42 10.21
C LEU A 70 18.91 -12.75 10.45
N GLU A 71 19.80 -12.31 9.57
CA GLU A 71 21.26 -12.54 9.66
C GLU A 71 22.03 -11.21 9.67
N ALA A 72 22.83 -11.00 10.70
CA ALA A 72 23.68 -9.82 10.80
C ALA A 72 24.90 -9.92 9.87
N GLN A 73 25.09 -8.91 9.03
CA GLN A 73 26.21 -8.76 8.12
C GLN A 73 27.17 -7.68 8.62
N ALA A 74 28.47 -7.86 8.38
CA ALA A 74 29.49 -6.93 8.82
C ALA A 74 29.68 -5.74 7.87
N ASN A 75 29.34 -5.92 6.59
CA ASN A 75 29.62 -4.92 5.55
C ASN A 75 28.69 -5.09 4.34
N TRP A 76 28.71 -4.12 3.43
CA TRP A 76 27.86 -4.07 2.23
C TRP A 76 28.38 -4.92 1.06
N LYS A 77 29.62 -5.37 1.10
CA LYS A 77 30.18 -6.33 0.16
C LYS A 77 29.74 -7.72 0.60
N VAL A 78 28.75 -8.23 -0.13
CA VAL A 78 28.38 -9.64 -0.15
C VAL A 78 29.46 -10.48 -0.84
#